data_AF-A0A482UW04-F1
#
_entry.id   AF-A0A482UW04-F1
#
_cell.length_a   1.000
_cell.length_b   1.000
_cell.length_c   1.000
_cell.angle_alpha   90.00
_cell.angle_beta   90.00
_cell.angle_gamma   90.00
#
_symmetry.space_group_name_H-M   'P 1'
#
loop_
_entity.id
_entity.type
_entity.pdbx_description
1 polymer ?
#
loop_
_entity_poly.entity_id
_entity_poly.type
_entity_poly.pdbx_seq_one_letter_code
_entity_poly.pdbx_strand_id
1 'polypeptide(L)'
;MVGSYYGQDMDKWLYQNMDSTVFFAAGNVGSVRSITRESSSKNVISVGSSHTTLGSDNITYVAFYSSRGPVYDNRFKPDIVSPGHQLNAARASGTSSQTCDTVTYTGTSMATPAAAGVALMVRQYFLDSRFWPATCNSNYRNCRAFTPSGVLVRAVMVHGGARMTLFDGGGSNSVRLGKEGVCI
;
A
#
# COMPACT_ATOMS: atom_id res chain seq x y z
N MET A 1 19.64 21.67 -1.03
CA MET A 1 19.30 21.00 0.24
C MET A 1 17.98 21.60 0.72
N VAL A 2 16.83 21.00 0.43
CA VAL A 2 15.51 21.54 0.81
C VAL A 2 14.77 20.45 1.56
N GLY A 3 14.65 20.61 2.89
CA GLY A 3 13.86 19.72 3.73
C GLY A 3 12.42 19.72 3.24
N SER A 4 11.90 18.54 2.93
CA SER A 4 10.51 18.40 2.52
C SER A 4 9.59 18.66 3.73
N TYR A 5 9.06 19.88 3.88
CA TYR A 5 8.11 20.24 4.95
C TYR A 5 7.00 19.19 5.13
N TYR A 6 6.37 18.75 4.03
CA TYR A 6 5.29 17.75 4.04
C TYR A 6 5.65 16.40 4.66
N GLY A 7 6.85 15.88 4.38
CA GLY A 7 7.23 14.55 4.87
C GLY A 7 7.62 14.55 6.34
N GLN A 8 8.29 15.62 6.79
CA GLN A 8 8.67 15.79 8.18
C GLN A 8 7.45 16.01 9.08
N ASP A 9 6.48 16.81 8.62
CA ASP A 9 5.24 17.06 9.36
C ASP A 9 4.43 15.79 9.53
N MET A 10 4.32 14.98 8.47
CA MET A 10 3.64 13.68 8.54
C MET A 10 4.38 12.69 9.46
N ASP A 11 5.71 12.60 9.35
CA ASP A 11 6.51 11.74 10.21
C ASP A 11 6.36 12.15 11.69
N LYS A 12 6.39 13.45 11.98
CA LYS A 12 6.19 14.00 13.33
C LYS A 12 4.79 13.70 13.84
N TRP A 13 3.76 13.91 13.02
CA TRP A 13 2.38 13.65 13.42
C TRP A 13 2.15 12.18 13.73
N LEU A 14 2.64 11.25 12.88
CA LEU A 14 2.52 9.81 13.12
C LEU A 14 3.32 9.33 14.33
N TYR A 15 4.44 9.98 14.63
CA TYR A 15 5.19 9.72 15.86
C TYR A 15 4.39 10.12 17.11
N GLN A 16 3.62 11.20 17.03
CA GLN A 16 2.75 11.67 18.12
C GLN A 16 1.41 10.91 18.18
N ASN A 17 0.96 10.32 17.07
CA ASN A 17 -0.29 9.57 16.94
C ASN A 17 0.01 8.12 16.56
N MET A 18 0.67 7.40 17.47
CA MET A 18 1.21 6.05 17.19
C MET A 18 0.15 5.00 16.88
N ASP A 19 -1.12 5.25 17.19
CA ASP A 19 -2.26 4.38 16.86
C ASP A 19 -2.82 4.64 15.45
N SER A 20 -2.33 5.66 14.74
CA SER A 20 -2.79 6.05 13.41
C SER A 20 -1.90 5.45 12.32
N THR A 21 -2.51 5.15 11.15
CA THR A 21 -1.80 4.65 9.96
C THR A 21 -2.19 5.48 8.76
N VAL A 22 -1.21 6.00 8.02
CA VAL A 22 -1.44 6.85 6.85
C VAL A 22 -0.82 6.22 5.62
N PHE A 23 -1.57 6.24 4.52
CA PHE A 23 -1.21 5.67 3.24
C PHE A 23 -1.03 6.77 2.20
N PHE A 24 0.02 6.66 1.38
CA PHE A 24 0.23 7.53 0.23
C PHE A 24 0.52 6.72 -1.03
N ALA A 25 -0.14 7.09 -2.11
CA ALA A 25 0.16 6.58 -3.44
C ALA A 25 1.62 6.86 -3.81
N ALA A 26 2.33 5.83 -4.30
CA ALA A 26 3.73 5.94 -4.67
C ALA A 26 3.96 6.92 -5.85
N GLY A 27 2.98 7.06 -6.73
CA GLY A 27 3.04 7.89 -7.94
C GLY A 27 2.86 7.05 -9.21
N ASN A 28 2.56 7.72 -10.33
CA ASN A 28 2.27 7.10 -11.62
C ASN A 28 3.32 7.43 -12.70
N VAL A 29 4.59 7.61 -12.33
CA VAL A 29 5.66 8.02 -13.27
C VAL A 29 6.35 6.82 -13.93
N GLY A 30 6.36 5.64 -13.28
CA GLY A 30 6.94 4.40 -13.82
C GLY A 30 8.48 4.32 -13.82
N SER A 31 9.17 5.41 -13.54
CA SER A 31 10.64 5.45 -13.50
C SER A 31 11.20 5.11 -12.11
N VAL A 32 12.50 4.77 -12.04
CA VAL A 32 13.22 4.66 -10.77
C VAL A 32 13.41 6.04 -10.13
N ARG A 33 13.48 6.09 -8.80
CA ARG A 33 13.59 7.33 -8.02
C ARG A 33 12.46 8.34 -8.28
N SER A 34 11.24 7.85 -8.49
CA SER A 34 10.07 8.66 -8.83
C SER A 34 8.94 8.62 -7.80
N ILE A 35 9.27 8.17 -6.58
CA ILE A 35 8.35 8.19 -5.44
C ILE A 35 7.94 9.64 -5.13
N THR A 36 6.64 9.86 -4.98
CA THR A 36 6.08 11.18 -4.64
C THR A 36 6.63 11.68 -3.31
N ARG A 37 6.65 13.00 -3.15
CA ARG A 37 7.27 13.67 -2.00
C ARG A 37 6.62 13.26 -0.68
N GLU A 38 5.31 13.08 -0.67
CA GLU A 38 4.51 12.66 0.49
C GLU A 38 4.74 11.19 0.82
N SER A 39 4.77 10.34 -0.21
CA SER A 39 4.99 8.90 -0.08
C SER A 39 6.43 8.54 0.32
N SER A 40 7.35 9.49 0.16
CA SER A 40 8.74 9.37 0.61
C SER A 40 8.94 9.45 2.14
N SER A 41 7.90 9.79 2.91
CA SER A 41 7.96 9.91 4.38
C SER A 41 8.28 8.56 5.04
N LYS A 42 8.94 8.57 6.20
CA LYS A 42 9.41 7.34 6.87
C LYS A 42 8.28 6.57 7.53
N ASN A 43 7.33 7.25 8.16
CA ASN A 43 6.29 6.66 9.01
C ASN A 43 5.00 6.33 8.25
N VAL A 44 4.85 6.82 7.00
CA VAL A 44 3.72 6.47 6.14
C VAL A 44 3.94 5.12 5.44
N ILE A 45 2.83 4.51 5.00
CA ILE A 45 2.84 3.36 4.11
C ILE A 45 2.71 3.86 2.66
N SER A 46 3.77 3.69 1.88
CA SER A 46 3.82 3.99 0.45
C SER A 46 3.30 2.81 -0.35
N VAL A 47 2.32 3.05 -1.21
CA VAL A 47 1.62 1.99 -1.94
C VAL A 47 1.87 2.10 -3.45
N GLY A 48 2.55 1.10 -4.00
CA GLY A 48 2.67 0.88 -5.45
C GLY A 48 1.47 0.13 -6.02
N SER A 49 1.40 0.01 -7.35
CA SER A 49 0.28 -0.63 -8.04
C SER A 49 0.73 -1.92 -8.73
N SER A 50 0.01 -3.00 -8.51
CA SER A 50 0.12 -4.24 -9.29
C SER A 50 -0.98 -4.35 -10.32
N HIS A 51 -0.79 -5.31 -11.24
CA HIS A 51 -1.85 -5.75 -12.12
C HIS A 51 -2.99 -6.44 -11.35
N THR A 52 -4.19 -6.38 -11.92
CA THR A 52 -5.34 -7.20 -11.53
C THR A 52 -5.56 -8.27 -12.59
N THR A 53 -6.43 -9.25 -12.30
CA THR A 53 -6.87 -10.25 -13.28
C THR A 53 -7.69 -9.68 -14.44
N LEU A 54 -8.12 -8.42 -14.37
CA LEU A 54 -8.88 -7.77 -15.44
C LEU A 54 -7.95 -7.17 -16.51
N GLY A 55 -6.75 -6.73 -16.13
CA GLY A 55 -5.82 -6.05 -17.03
C GLY A 55 -4.52 -6.77 -17.33
N SER A 56 -4.32 -7.96 -16.76
CA SER A 56 -3.23 -8.88 -17.11
C SER A 56 -3.51 -10.24 -16.47
N ASP A 57 -2.99 -11.31 -17.08
CA ASP A 57 -3.03 -12.64 -16.48
C ASP A 57 -2.06 -12.78 -15.29
N ASN A 58 -1.24 -11.76 -15.01
CA ASN A 58 -0.20 -11.83 -13.98
C ASN A 58 -0.33 -10.77 -12.88
N ILE A 59 -1.05 -11.13 -11.81
CA ILE A 59 -1.20 -10.31 -10.60
C ILE A 59 0.11 -10.09 -9.83
N THR A 60 1.17 -10.87 -10.14
CA THR A 60 2.48 -10.75 -9.48
C THR A 60 3.38 -9.70 -10.14
N TYR A 61 2.86 -8.96 -11.13
CA TYR A 61 3.59 -7.89 -11.81
C TYR A 61 3.22 -6.53 -11.23
N VAL A 62 4.23 -5.72 -10.98
CA VAL A 62 4.07 -4.29 -10.66
C VAL A 62 3.77 -3.56 -11.96
N ALA A 63 2.72 -2.74 -11.96
CA ALA A 63 2.24 -2.05 -13.15
C ALA A 63 3.24 -1.02 -13.66
N PHE A 64 3.31 -0.85 -14.98
CA PHE A 64 4.34 -0.06 -15.65
C PHE A 64 4.40 1.42 -15.29
N TYR A 65 3.28 2.00 -14.86
CA TYR A 65 3.25 3.39 -14.39
C TYR A 65 3.61 3.51 -12.91
N SER A 66 3.63 2.42 -12.14
CA SER A 66 3.87 2.51 -10.70
C SER A 66 5.25 3.09 -10.43
N SER A 67 5.31 4.24 -9.77
CA SER A 67 6.58 4.88 -9.37
C SER A 67 7.43 3.93 -8.53
N ARG A 68 8.74 3.96 -8.77
CA ARG A 68 9.70 3.05 -8.14
C ARG A 68 10.72 3.84 -7.33
N GLY A 69 11.15 3.26 -6.21
CA GLY A 69 12.28 3.77 -5.46
C GLY A 69 13.64 3.43 -6.10
N PRO A 70 14.72 3.59 -5.33
CA PRO A 70 14.74 4.12 -3.96
C PRO A 70 14.36 5.61 -3.92
N VAL A 71 14.06 6.15 -2.74
CA VAL A 71 13.98 7.61 -2.57
C VAL A 71 15.37 8.25 -2.62
N TYR A 72 15.46 9.59 -2.63
CA TYR A 72 16.71 10.33 -2.82
C TYR A 72 17.82 9.99 -1.81
N ASP A 73 17.44 9.62 -0.58
CA ASP A 73 18.35 9.21 0.50
C ASP A 73 18.55 7.69 0.57
N ASN A 74 18.23 6.97 -0.51
CA ASN A 74 18.39 5.53 -0.69
C ASN A 74 17.51 4.62 0.18
N ARG A 75 16.50 5.16 0.89
CA ARG A 75 15.50 4.28 1.55
C ARG A 75 14.65 3.53 0.51
N PHE A 76 14.23 2.33 0.88
CA PHE A 76 13.33 1.51 0.07
C PHE A 76 11.91 2.05 0.14
N LYS A 77 11.33 2.30 -1.04
CA LYS A 77 9.93 2.69 -1.28
C LYS A 77 9.54 2.19 -2.69
N PRO A 78 8.26 1.84 -2.97
CA PRO A 78 7.15 1.78 -2.02
C PRO A 78 7.34 0.67 -0.98
N ASP A 79 6.57 0.73 0.12
CA ASP A 79 6.64 -0.27 1.19
C ASP A 79 5.92 -1.55 0.79
N ILE A 80 4.75 -1.39 0.16
CA ILE A 80 3.90 -2.47 -0.32
C ILE A 80 3.33 -2.13 -1.70
N VAL A 81 2.80 -3.13 -2.37
CA VAL A 81 2.07 -2.99 -3.64
C VAL A 81 0.67 -3.55 -3.48
N SER A 82 -0.33 -2.92 -4.08
CA SER A 82 -1.71 -3.44 -4.06
C SER A 82 -2.32 -3.38 -5.46
N PRO A 83 -3.37 -4.19 -5.76
CA PRO A 83 -3.98 -4.16 -7.08
C PRO A 83 -4.52 -2.77 -7.41
N GLY A 84 -4.13 -2.22 -8.56
CA GLY A 84 -4.57 -0.89 -8.99
C GLY A 84 -4.59 -0.68 -10.49
N HIS A 85 -4.23 -1.69 -11.28
CA HIS A 85 -4.39 -1.65 -12.73
C HIS A 85 -5.76 -2.19 -13.13
N GLN A 86 -6.54 -1.40 -13.86
CA GLN A 86 -7.88 -1.76 -14.33
C GLN A 86 -8.78 -2.31 -13.20
N LEU A 87 -8.95 -1.52 -12.16
CA LEU A 87 -9.76 -1.86 -10.99
C LEU A 87 -11.14 -1.20 -11.10
N ASN A 88 -12.20 -2.01 -10.96
CA ASN A 88 -13.58 -1.52 -10.94
C ASN A 88 -13.91 -0.94 -9.57
N ALA A 89 -14.41 0.30 -9.55
CA ALA A 89 -14.83 0.99 -8.35
C ALA A 89 -16.21 1.64 -8.53
N ALA A 90 -16.83 2.04 -7.43
CA ALA A 90 -18.10 2.77 -7.46
C ALA A 90 -17.95 4.08 -8.25
N ARG A 91 -18.89 4.35 -9.16
CA ARG A 91 -18.93 5.58 -9.91
C ARG A 91 -19.69 6.66 -9.12
N ALA A 92 -19.11 7.86 -9.04
CA ALA A 92 -19.76 8.98 -8.37
C ALA A 92 -21.03 9.40 -9.10
N SER A 93 -22.09 9.68 -8.34
CA SER A 93 -23.35 10.22 -8.89
C SER A 93 -23.10 11.53 -9.64
N GLY A 94 -23.86 11.76 -10.72
CA GLY A 94 -23.70 12.93 -11.59
C GLY A 94 -22.56 12.82 -12.61
N THR A 95 -21.83 11.70 -12.63
CA THR A 95 -20.80 11.44 -13.66
C THR A 95 -21.23 10.44 -14.73
N SER A 96 -22.31 9.69 -14.54
CA SER A 96 -23.01 8.90 -15.59
C SER A 96 -24.52 9.06 -15.47
N SER A 97 -25.24 8.58 -16.48
CA SER A 97 -26.71 8.57 -16.54
C SER A 97 -27.37 7.47 -15.68
N GLN A 98 -26.58 6.53 -15.12
CA GLN A 98 -27.09 5.38 -14.39
C GLN A 98 -26.70 5.45 -12.90
N THR A 99 -27.66 5.18 -12.02
CA THR A 99 -27.41 4.99 -10.59
C THR A 99 -26.87 3.57 -10.32
N CYS A 100 -26.08 3.40 -9.26
CA CYS A 100 -25.42 2.13 -8.91
C CYS A 100 -24.44 1.61 -9.98
N ASP A 101 -23.80 2.52 -10.70
CA ASP A 101 -22.84 2.22 -11.75
C ASP A 101 -21.41 2.01 -11.19
N THR A 102 -20.59 1.29 -11.96
CA THR A 102 -19.17 1.10 -11.66
C THR A 102 -18.30 1.63 -12.79
N VAL A 103 -17.08 2.02 -12.48
CA VAL A 103 -16.13 2.52 -13.46
C VAL A 103 -14.76 1.90 -13.21
N THR A 104 -14.10 1.53 -14.29
CA THR A 104 -12.74 0.99 -14.26
C THR A 104 -11.73 2.13 -14.30
N TYR A 105 -10.83 2.18 -13.32
CA TYR A 105 -9.71 3.11 -13.32
C TYR A 105 -8.38 2.39 -13.04
N THR A 106 -7.29 3.09 -13.35
CA THR A 106 -5.92 2.60 -13.23
C THR A 106 -5.09 3.62 -12.48
N GLY A 107 -4.27 3.17 -11.53
CA GLY A 107 -3.30 4.02 -10.86
C GLY A 107 -2.91 3.53 -9.46
N THR A 108 -1.81 4.06 -8.93
CA THR A 108 -1.47 3.90 -7.50
C THR A 108 -2.55 4.50 -6.59
N SER A 109 -3.35 5.43 -7.11
CA SER A 109 -4.54 5.98 -6.45
C SER A 109 -5.64 4.94 -6.20
N MET A 110 -5.71 3.88 -7.01
CA MET A 110 -6.65 2.77 -6.83
C MET A 110 -6.06 1.68 -5.90
N ALA A 111 -4.74 1.48 -5.98
CA ALA A 111 -4.03 0.56 -5.08
C ALA A 111 -4.05 1.03 -3.62
N THR A 112 -3.90 2.34 -3.39
CA THR A 112 -3.85 2.93 -2.04
C THR A 112 -5.08 2.61 -1.17
N PRO A 113 -6.32 2.84 -1.61
CA PRO A 113 -7.51 2.51 -0.82
C PRO A 113 -7.69 0.99 -0.64
N ALA A 114 -7.27 0.16 -1.60
CA ALA A 114 -7.28 -1.30 -1.43
C ALA A 114 -6.37 -1.74 -0.27
N ALA A 115 -5.14 -1.23 -0.22
CA ALA A 115 -4.23 -1.46 0.90
C ALA A 115 -4.77 -0.91 2.23
N ALA A 116 -5.40 0.27 2.23
CA ALA A 116 -6.02 0.84 3.43
C ALA A 116 -7.16 -0.04 3.97
N GLY A 117 -7.94 -0.67 3.08
CA GLY A 117 -8.98 -1.64 3.46
C GLY A 117 -8.40 -2.87 4.17
N VAL A 118 -7.31 -3.43 3.64
CA VAL A 118 -6.59 -4.55 4.28
C VAL A 118 -6.07 -4.14 5.66
N ALA A 119 -5.50 -2.94 5.77
CA ALA A 119 -5.02 -2.42 7.05
C ALA A 119 -6.14 -2.27 8.09
N LEU A 120 -7.34 -1.89 7.64
CA LEU A 120 -8.52 -1.81 8.51
C LEU A 120 -8.94 -3.20 9.01
N MET A 121 -8.88 -4.23 8.17
CA MET A 121 -9.13 -5.62 8.58
C MET A 121 -8.08 -6.10 9.60
N VAL A 122 -6.80 -5.81 9.37
CA VAL A 122 -5.72 -6.10 10.33
C VAL A 122 -5.96 -5.38 11.65
N ARG A 123 -6.40 -4.11 11.63
CA ARG A 123 -6.74 -3.36 12.83
C ARG A 123 -7.91 -4.01 13.58
N GLN A 124 -8.97 -4.41 12.87
CA GLN A 124 -10.13 -5.10 13.44
C GLN A 124 -9.73 -6.43 14.10
N TYR A 125 -8.83 -7.19 13.48
CA TYR A 125 -8.35 -8.47 14.00
C TYR A 125 -7.76 -8.37 15.41
N PHE A 126 -7.04 -7.29 15.73
CA PHE A 126 -6.49 -7.05 17.07
C PHE A 126 -7.47 -6.36 18.03
N LEU A 127 -8.39 -5.54 17.50
CA LEU A 127 -9.36 -4.80 18.30
C LEU A 127 -10.53 -5.64 18.81
N ASP A 128 -11.02 -6.57 17.99
CA ASP A 128 -12.19 -7.38 18.31
C ASP A 128 -11.76 -8.63 19.08
N SER A 129 -12.36 -8.84 20.25
CA SER A 129 -12.03 -9.95 21.15
C SER A 129 -12.36 -11.33 20.57
N ARG A 130 -13.14 -11.38 19.48
CA ARG A 130 -13.50 -12.62 18.79
C ARG A 130 -12.42 -13.16 17.85
N PHE A 131 -11.40 -12.37 17.52
CA PHE A 131 -10.34 -12.77 16.57
C PHE A 131 -9.01 -13.09 17.26
N TRP A 132 -8.12 -12.10 17.44
CA TRP A 132 -6.79 -12.33 18.01
C TRP A 132 -6.82 -13.13 19.33
N PRO A 133 -7.67 -12.78 20.32
CA PRO A 133 -7.71 -13.53 21.58
C PRO A 133 -8.26 -14.96 21.46
N ALA A 134 -9.06 -15.24 20.41
CA ALA A 134 -9.60 -16.58 20.19
C ALA A 134 -8.58 -17.56 19.60
N THR A 135 -7.54 -17.06 18.93
CA THR A 135 -6.51 -17.88 18.26
C THR A 135 -5.16 -17.83 18.95
N CYS A 136 -4.91 -16.78 19.73
CA CYS A 136 -3.65 -16.61 20.43
C CYS A 136 -3.51 -17.58 21.61
N ASN A 137 -2.26 -17.97 21.89
CA ASN A 137 -1.92 -18.80 23.05
C ASN A 137 -2.07 -17.99 24.34
N SER A 138 -3.01 -18.39 25.20
CA SER A 138 -3.37 -17.73 26.46
C SER A 138 -2.22 -17.61 27.47
N ASN A 139 -1.12 -18.35 27.28
CA ASN A 139 0.09 -18.20 28.08
C ASN A 139 0.82 -16.87 27.83
N TYR A 140 0.57 -16.20 26.69
CA TYR A 140 1.16 -14.90 26.40
C TYR A 140 0.36 -13.76 27.04
N ARG A 141 1.04 -12.84 27.72
CA ARG A 141 0.41 -11.71 28.45
C ARG A 141 -0.36 -10.74 27.54
N ASN A 142 -0.02 -10.69 26.26
CA ASN A 142 -0.66 -9.87 25.23
C ASN A 142 -1.77 -10.60 24.46
N CYS A 143 -2.24 -11.74 24.97
CA CYS A 143 -3.31 -12.53 24.39
C CYS A 143 -4.71 -11.97 24.72
N ARG A 144 -4.94 -10.71 24.39
CA ARG A 144 -6.19 -9.98 24.63
C ARG A 144 -6.41 -8.95 23.54
N ALA A 145 -7.65 -8.46 23.40
CA ALA A 145 -7.94 -7.38 22.46
C ALA A 145 -7.18 -6.11 22.86
N PHE A 146 -6.65 -5.38 21.87
CA PHE A 146 -5.94 -4.12 22.08
C PHE A 146 -5.98 -3.24 20.84
N THR A 147 -5.75 -1.94 21.01
CA THR A 147 -5.58 -1.01 19.89
C THR A 147 -4.17 -1.15 19.32
N PRO A 148 -4.00 -1.67 18.09
CA PRO A 148 -2.67 -1.83 17.51
C PRO A 148 -2.09 -0.47 17.11
N SER A 149 -0.77 -0.31 17.29
CA SER A 149 -0.06 0.84 16.75
C SER A 149 -0.04 0.78 15.22
N GLY A 150 0.05 1.92 14.54
CA GLY A 150 0.22 1.96 13.09
C GLY A 150 1.51 1.29 12.62
N VAL A 151 2.54 1.27 13.46
CA VAL A 151 3.77 0.51 13.22
C VAL A 151 3.50 -0.99 13.22
N LEU A 152 2.69 -1.49 14.16
CA LEU A 152 2.31 -2.92 14.18
C LEU A 152 1.48 -3.29 12.95
N VAL A 153 0.50 -2.44 12.59
CA VAL A 153 -0.31 -2.66 11.37
C VAL A 153 0.59 -2.73 10.13
N ARG A 154 1.53 -1.77 9.99
CA ARG A 154 2.51 -1.79 8.90
C ARG A 154 3.37 -3.05 8.91
N ALA A 155 3.86 -3.48 10.07
CA ALA A 155 4.71 -4.65 10.19
C ALA A 155 3.97 -5.93 9.76
N VAL A 156 2.71 -6.08 10.18
CA VAL A 156 1.87 -7.22 9.78
C VAL A 156 1.62 -7.23 8.28
N MET A 157 1.33 -6.08 7.67
CA MET A 157 1.14 -6.00 6.21
C MET A 157 2.41 -6.36 5.44
N VAL A 158 3.56 -5.77 5.80
CA VAL A 158 4.83 -6.06 5.11
C VAL A 158 5.26 -7.51 5.30
N HIS A 159 5.02 -8.10 6.47
CA HIS A 159 5.41 -9.48 6.77
C HIS A 159 4.45 -10.52 6.19
N GLY A 160 3.15 -10.20 6.13
CA GLY A 160 2.13 -11.08 5.55
C GLY A 160 2.10 -11.06 4.02
N GLY A 161 2.91 -10.20 3.41
CA GLY A 161 2.81 -9.95 1.99
C GLY A 161 3.50 -10.93 1.06
N ALA A 162 2.97 -11.03 -0.16
CA ALA A 162 3.51 -11.91 -1.19
C ALA A 162 4.54 -11.17 -2.06
N ARG A 163 5.63 -11.86 -2.42
CA ARG A 163 6.69 -11.29 -3.25
C ARG A 163 6.22 -11.05 -4.69
N MET A 164 6.42 -9.84 -5.19
CA MET A 164 6.25 -9.50 -6.61
C MET A 164 7.41 -10.00 -7.46
N THR A 165 7.11 -10.44 -8.69
CA THR A 165 8.11 -11.12 -9.56
C THR A 165 8.79 -10.14 -10.50
N LEU A 166 8.01 -9.38 -11.28
CA LEU A 166 8.49 -8.46 -12.29
C LEU A 166 7.87 -7.06 -12.13
N PHE A 167 8.57 -6.06 -12.64
CA PHE A 167 7.99 -4.79 -13.02
C PHE A 167 7.68 -4.83 -14.51
N ASP A 168 6.44 -4.55 -14.87
CA ASP A 168 6.04 -4.39 -16.27
C ASP A 168 6.69 -3.12 -16.83
N GLY A 169 7.61 -3.23 -17.80
CA GLY A 169 8.20 -2.05 -18.45
C GLY A 169 7.35 -1.48 -19.59
N GLY A 170 6.16 -2.04 -19.82
CA GLY A 170 5.35 -1.82 -21.01
C GLY A 170 5.82 -2.69 -22.18
N GLY A 171 4.89 -3.40 -22.81
CA GLY A 171 5.18 -4.30 -23.92
C GLY A 171 6.01 -5.52 -23.48
N SER A 172 7.12 -5.81 -24.18
CA SER A 172 7.97 -6.98 -23.90
C SER A 172 9.09 -6.72 -22.88
N ASN A 173 9.15 -5.53 -22.28
CA ASN A 173 10.30 -5.06 -21.49
C ASN A 173 10.13 -5.23 -19.97
N SER A 174 9.68 -6.40 -19.51
CA SER A 174 9.53 -6.66 -18.06
C SER A 174 10.90 -6.81 -17.38
N VAL A 175 11.09 -6.11 -16.26
CA VAL A 175 12.34 -6.13 -15.49
C VAL A 175 12.14 -6.97 -14.23
N ARG A 176 13.06 -7.91 -13.96
CA ARG A 176 13.05 -8.66 -12.70
C ARG A 176 13.21 -7.72 -11.52
N LEU A 177 12.27 -7.80 -10.58
CA LEU A 177 12.45 -7.22 -9.27
C LEU A 177 13.50 -8.08 -8.55
N GLY A 178 14.44 -7.44 -7.86
CA GLY A 178 15.53 -8.13 -7.16
C GLY A 178 15.02 -9.13 -6.11
N LYS A 179 15.95 -9.76 -5.37
CA LYS A 179 15.58 -10.63 -4.23
C LYS A 179 14.77 -9.90 -3.15
N GLU A 180 14.81 -8.57 -3.16
CA GLU A 180 14.11 -7.64 -2.25
C GLU A 180 12.80 -7.09 -2.85
N GLY A 181 12.16 -7.84 -3.76
CA GLY A 181 10.92 -7.41 -4.43
C GLY A 181 9.87 -6.90 -3.46
N VAL A 182 9.19 -5.81 -3.85
CA VAL A 182 8.13 -5.20 -3.03
C VAL A 182 7.05 -6.24 -2.75
N CYS A 183 6.61 -6.35 -1.49
CA CYS A 183 5.59 -7.29 -1.07
C CYS A 183 4.17 -6.70 -1.25
N ILE A 184 3.16 -7.53 -1.46
CA ILE A 184 1.74 -7.13 -1.41
C ILE A 184 1.24 -7.08 0.02
#